data_AF-A0A538KMW3-F1
#
_entry.id   AF-A0A538KMW3-F1
#
_cell.length_a   1.000
_cell.length_b   1.000
_cell.length_c   1.000
_cell.angle_alpha   90.00
_cell.angle_beta   90.00
_cell.angle_gamma   90.00
#
_symmetry.space_group_name_H-M   'P 1'
#
loop_
_entity.id
_entity.type
_entity.pdbx_description
1 polymer ?
#
loop_
_entity_poly.entity_id
_entity_poly.type
_entity_poly.pdbx_seq_one_letter_code
_entity_poly.pdbx_strand_id
1 'polypeptide(L)'
;MVARLIINGDLATNVLVALTVALVAGSAGFVDLLPRSPWTSAGTPAKIGAAVLLAVGAVVPLQLGVSCGPVAVAMALGALPLYLWLALRIDRREREPRRLLVATFLWGACVALSLGVTLESLGSGIVESALGGHAGAIFDNSISPGVVEECAKAAVLVIIYRRFRGEFDGVLDGIVYATIVGLGFATTENIGYYGTALSQGHVSDAAVAFFARGICTPFMHPLLTSLTGVGLGIASRSSKRSTRAAAPLLGLFAAMVLHGLFDAEQMLGEVAGIVIVFLVFVPLFVGMLVFIRRTVKAERRTIARYLAADVEAGRLTAVDVDVLACGRARRRALKAAKRVGGKQARRALAAFHQAAGELALLRGRLAEARRACDAGIAERHERCEARVSELRGQLGSMAVLPAAIRPAPLLHVVVAERPPHAPHTERVLATVVA
;
A
#
# COMPACT_ATOMS: atom_id res chain seq x y z
N MET A 1 -21.63 -13.20 3.91
CA MET A 1 -22.57 -13.34 2.76
C MET A 1 -21.93 -13.98 1.52
N VAL A 2 -20.82 -13.45 0.97
CA VAL A 2 -20.11 -14.02 -0.21
C VAL A 2 -19.68 -15.48 -0.01
N ALA A 3 -19.20 -15.82 1.19
CA ALA A 3 -18.82 -17.17 1.58
C ALA A 3 -19.97 -18.21 1.44
N ARG A 4 -21.18 -17.87 1.90
CA ARG A 4 -22.36 -18.76 1.86
C ARG A 4 -22.94 -18.96 0.45
N LEU A 5 -22.62 -18.07 -0.50
CA LEU A 5 -23.12 -18.15 -1.88
C LEU A 5 -22.31 -19.09 -2.78
N ILE A 6 -21.09 -19.45 -2.38
CA ILE A 6 -20.16 -20.22 -3.21
C ILE A 6 -20.30 -21.74 -2.96
N ILE A 7 -20.97 -22.16 -1.88
CA ILE A 7 -20.76 -23.50 -1.30
C ILE A 7 -22.08 -24.18 -0.97
N ASN A 8 -22.35 -25.29 -1.66
CA ASN A 8 -23.31 -26.31 -1.24
C ASN A 8 -22.65 -27.70 -1.31
N GLY A 9 -22.55 -28.41 -0.16
CA GLY A 9 -22.16 -29.83 -0.06
C GLY A 9 -20.77 -30.14 0.53
N ASP A 10 -20.59 -31.39 0.99
CA ASP A 10 -19.35 -31.90 1.62
C ASP A 10 -18.12 -31.88 0.70
N LEU A 11 -18.32 -32.04 -0.61
CA LEU A 11 -17.24 -31.96 -1.60
C LEU A 11 -16.65 -30.54 -1.66
N ALA A 12 -17.49 -29.51 -1.53
CA ALA A 12 -17.06 -28.12 -1.56
C ALA A 12 -16.20 -27.79 -0.32
N THR A 13 -16.58 -28.30 0.85
CA THR A 13 -15.79 -28.20 2.09
C THR A 13 -14.40 -28.83 1.95
N ASN A 14 -14.32 -30.05 1.40
CA ASN A 14 -13.03 -30.72 1.18
C ASN A 14 -12.13 -29.99 0.17
N VAL A 15 -12.73 -29.47 -0.91
CA VAL A 15 -12.01 -28.64 -1.90
C VAL A 15 -11.49 -27.37 -1.24
N LEU A 16 -12.29 -26.71 -0.42
CA LEU A 16 -11.91 -25.49 0.30
C LEU A 16 -10.80 -25.72 1.32
N VAL A 17 -10.87 -26.81 2.09
CA VAL A 17 -9.77 -27.21 2.98
C VAL A 17 -8.48 -27.43 2.18
N ALA A 18 -8.55 -28.16 1.06
CA ALA A 18 -7.40 -28.39 0.19
C ALA A 18 -6.84 -27.07 -0.39
N LEU A 19 -7.71 -26.17 -0.84
CA LEU A 19 -7.33 -24.83 -1.31
C LEU A 19 -6.65 -24.03 -0.19
N THR A 20 -7.19 -24.06 1.03
CA THR A 20 -6.60 -23.34 2.17
C THR A 20 -5.23 -23.87 2.53
N VAL A 21 -5.07 -25.20 2.61
CA VAL A 21 -3.76 -25.82 2.85
C VAL A 21 -2.78 -25.44 1.75
N ALA A 22 -3.20 -25.45 0.48
CA ALA A 22 -2.38 -25.05 -0.64
C ALA A 22 -2.04 -23.54 -0.62
N LEU A 23 -2.96 -22.68 -0.19
CA LEU A 23 -2.74 -21.24 -0.02
C LEU A 23 -1.72 -20.97 1.10
N VAL A 24 -1.88 -21.63 2.24
CA VAL A 24 -0.95 -21.51 3.36
C VAL A 24 0.43 -22.03 2.97
N ALA A 25 0.52 -23.20 2.33
CA ALA A 25 1.78 -23.76 1.85
C ALA A 25 2.44 -22.90 0.75
N GLY A 26 1.65 -22.39 -0.19
CA GLY A 26 2.12 -21.52 -1.27
C GLY A 26 2.54 -20.13 -0.80
N SER A 27 2.03 -19.66 0.35
CA SER A 27 2.41 -18.37 0.93
C SER A 27 3.91 -18.28 1.22
N ALA A 28 4.55 -19.40 1.60
CA ALA A 28 5.99 -19.47 1.78
C ALA A 28 6.76 -19.21 0.46
N GLY A 29 6.29 -19.80 -0.66
CA GLY A 29 6.86 -19.57 -1.98
C GLY A 29 6.64 -18.15 -2.52
N PHE A 30 5.54 -17.49 -2.14
CA PHE A 30 5.25 -16.09 -2.48
C PHE A 30 6.23 -15.11 -1.86
N VAL A 31 6.66 -15.35 -0.62
CA VAL A 31 7.69 -14.54 0.03
C VAL A 31 9.00 -14.54 -0.74
N ASP A 32 9.35 -15.67 -1.35
CA ASP A 32 10.58 -15.84 -2.13
C ASP A 32 10.46 -15.33 -3.57
N LEU A 33 9.23 -15.09 -4.06
CA LEU A 33 8.95 -14.51 -5.37
C LEU A 33 8.87 -12.98 -5.37
N LEU A 34 8.60 -12.36 -4.21
CA LEU A 34 8.74 -10.93 -4.04
C LEU A 34 10.25 -10.60 -4.16
N PRO A 35 10.72 -9.85 -5.17
CA PRO A 35 12.14 -9.82 -5.46
C PRO A 35 12.90 -8.70 -4.72
N ARG A 36 14.08 -9.00 -4.16
CA ARG A 36 15.12 -7.99 -3.86
C ARG A 36 15.93 -7.59 -5.12
N SER A 37 15.75 -8.30 -6.24
CA SER A 37 16.43 -8.07 -7.55
C SER A 37 15.55 -8.62 -8.70
N PRO A 38 15.74 -8.25 -9.99
CA PRO A 38 14.88 -8.70 -11.10
C PRO A 38 14.61 -10.22 -11.13
N TRP A 39 13.45 -10.62 -11.66
CA TRP A 39 12.86 -11.99 -11.67
C TRP A 39 13.80 -13.15 -12.10
N THR A 40 14.95 -12.84 -12.66
CA THR A 40 15.98 -13.80 -13.06
C THR A 40 16.70 -14.45 -11.87
N SER A 41 16.71 -13.83 -10.68
CA SER A 41 17.51 -14.30 -9.54
C SER A 41 16.79 -15.22 -8.53
N ALA A 42 15.47 -15.37 -8.60
CA ALA A 42 14.74 -16.25 -7.69
C ALA A 42 14.87 -17.72 -8.13
N GLY A 43 15.09 -18.62 -7.17
CA GLY A 43 15.16 -20.06 -7.41
C GLY A 43 13.85 -20.59 -7.99
N THR A 44 13.95 -21.57 -8.89
CA THR A 44 12.82 -22.29 -9.51
C THR A 44 11.72 -22.71 -8.53
N PRO A 45 12.00 -23.27 -7.33
CA PRO A 45 10.95 -23.67 -6.39
C PRO A 45 10.11 -22.50 -5.85
N ALA A 46 10.71 -21.34 -5.61
CA ALA A 46 9.98 -20.13 -5.18
C ALA A 46 9.00 -19.64 -6.26
N LYS A 47 9.47 -19.64 -7.52
CA LYS A 47 8.67 -19.27 -8.68
C LYS A 47 7.45 -20.18 -8.84
N ILE A 48 7.66 -21.49 -8.69
CA ILE A 48 6.59 -22.49 -8.74
C ILE A 48 5.64 -22.27 -7.56
N GLY A 49 6.16 -22.10 -6.33
CA GLY A 49 5.35 -21.94 -5.13
C GLY A 49 4.36 -20.78 -5.21
N ALA A 50 4.78 -19.59 -5.67
CA ALA A 50 3.81 -18.51 -5.82
C ALA A 50 3.01 -18.50 -7.11
N ALA A 51 3.47 -19.16 -8.19
CA ALA A 51 2.59 -19.44 -9.31
C ALA A 51 1.44 -20.35 -8.86
N VAL A 52 1.73 -21.39 -8.07
CA VAL A 52 0.73 -22.25 -7.44
C VAL A 52 -0.15 -21.46 -6.49
N LEU A 53 0.41 -20.62 -5.62
CA LEU A 53 -0.39 -19.78 -4.71
C LEU A 53 -1.39 -18.91 -5.46
N LEU A 54 -0.93 -18.21 -6.50
CA LEU A 54 -1.77 -17.33 -7.29
C LEU A 54 -2.79 -18.12 -8.11
N ALA A 55 -2.42 -19.28 -8.65
CA ALA A 55 -3.35 -20.14 -9.39
C ALA A 55 -4.46 -20.67 -8.47
N VAL A 56 -4.09 -21.21 -7.30
CA VAL A 56 -5.01 -21.71 -6.28
C VAL A 56 -5.88 -20.57 -5.74
N GLY A 57 -5.28 -19.42 -5.42
CA GLY A 57 -6.00 -18.24 -4.94
C GLY A 57 -6.85 -17.55 -6.01
N ALA A 58 -6.64 -17.83 -7.29
CA ALA A 58 -7.49 -17.30 -8.36
C ALA A 58 -8.75 -18.15 -8.57
N VAL A 59 -8.82 -19.39 -8.05
CA VAL A 59 -9.96 -20.30 -8.25
C VAL A 59 -11.27 -19.66 -7.81
N VAL A 60 -11.34 -19.15 -6.58
CA VAL A 60 -12.56 -18.54 -6.02
C VAL A 60 -12.94 -17.25 -6.78
N PRO A 61 -12.04 -16.26 -7.01
CA PRO A 61 -12.31 -15.10 -7.86
C PRO A 61 -12.81 -15.43 -9.26
N LEU A 62 -12.20 -16.42 -9.92
CA LEU A 62 -12.56 -16.81 -11.28
C LEU A 62 -13.94 -17.47 -11.30
N GLN A 63 -14.23 -18.35 -10.34
CA GLN A 63 -15.55 -18.94 -10.18
C GLN A 63 -16.60 -17.86 -9.93
N LEU A 64 -16.31 -16.89 -9.05
CA LEU A 64 -17.17 -15.72 -8.84
C LEU A 64 -17.41 -14.95 -10.15
N GLY A 65 -16.37 -14.62 -10.90
CA GLY A 65 -16.51 -13.90 -12.17
C GLY A 65 -17.36 -14.65 -13.20
N VAL A 66 -17.23 -15.97 -13.28
CA VAL A 66 -18.04 -16.81 -14.18
C VAL A 66 -19.49 -16.88 -13.71
N SER A 67 -19.73 -17.16 -12.42
CA SER A 67 -21.08 -17.30 -11.86
C SER A 67 -21.86 -15.98 -11.82
N CYS A 68 -21.18 -14.86 -11.56
CA CYS A 68 -21.77 -13.52 -11.47
C CYS A 68 -21.99 -12.86 -12.83
N GLY A 69 -21.35 -13.39 -13.87
CA GLY A 69 -21.43 -12.86 -15.23
C GLY A 69 -20.59 -11.60 -15.48
N PRO A 70 -20.38 -11.26 -16.77
CA PRO A 70 -19.47 -10.18 -17.17
C PRO A 70 -19.92 -8.78 -16.75
N VAL A 71 -21.22 -8.56 -16.52
CA VAL A 71 -21.76 -7.26 -16.08
C VAL A 71 -21.27 -6.91 -14.67
N ALA A 72 -21.32 -7.86 -13.73
CA ALA A 72 -20.81 -7.65 -12.38
C ALA A 72 -19.30 -7.35 -12.36
N VAL A 73 -18.54 -8.08 -13.19
CA VAL A 73 -17.10 -7.86 -13.38
C VAL A 73 -16.84 -6.45 -13.93
N ALA A 74 -17.59 -6.03 -14.95
CA ALA A 74 -17.44 -4.70 -15.54
C ALA A 74 -17.77 -3.58 -14.54
N MET A 75 -18.80 -3.76 -13.71
CA MET A 75 -19.16 -2.81 -12.66
C MET A 75 -18.03 -2.66 -11.63
N ALA A 76 -17.49 -3.77 -11.12
CA ALA A 76 -16.37 -3.74 -10.17
C ALA A 76 -15.10 -3.11 -10.76
N LEU A 77 -14.75 -3.46 -12.00
CA LEU A 77 -13.58 -2.92 -12.68
C LEU A 77 -13.75 -1.46 -13.12
N GLY A 78 -14.97 -0.97 -13.31
CA GLY A 78 -15.23 0.39 -13.78
C GLY A 78 -14.73 1.47 -12.82
N ALA A 79 -14.86 1.25 -11.51
CA ALA A 79 -14.45 2.22 -10.50
C ALA A 79 -12.95 2.11 -10.13
N LEU A 80 -12.35 0.94 -10.36
CA LEU A 80 -10.99 0.61 -9.95
C LEU A 80 -9.89 1.58 -10.49
N PRO A 81 -9.89 1.99 -11.78
CA PRO A 81 -8.87 2.90 -12.31
C PRO A 81 -8.77 4.23 -11.56
N LEU A 82 -9.90 4.78 -11.10
CA LEU A 82 -9.95 6.03 -10.34
C LEU A 82 -9.26 5.86 -8.99
N TYR A 83 -9.58 4.78 -8.27
CA TYR A 83 -9.04 4.53 -6.94
C TYR A 83 -7.57 4.13 -6.96
N LEU A 84 -7.15 3.31 -7.93
CA LEU A 84 -5.72 3.04 -8.17
C LEU A 84 -4.97 4.33 -8.49
N TRP A 85 -5.54 5.19 -9.34
CA TRP A 85 -4.92 6.48 -9.62
C TRP A 85 -4.78 7.34 -8.35
N LEU A 86 -5.77 7.35 -7.46
CA LEU A 86 -5.71 8.08 -6.20
C LEU A 86 -4.68 7.49 -5.23
N ALA A 87 -4.62 6.16 -5.10
CA ALA A 87 -3.64 5.46 -4.28
C ALA A 87 -2.20 5.78 -4.73
N LEU A 88 -1.93 5.69 -6.03
CA LEU A 88 -0.62 6.01 -6.64
C LEU A 88 -0.29 7.51 -6.62
N ARG A 89 -1.16 8.36 -6.06
CA ARG A 89 -0.89 9.79 -5.82
C ARG A 89 -0.45 10.08 -4.39
N ILE A 90 -0.63 9.14 -3.47
CA ILE A 90 -0.23 9.27 -2.06
C ILE A 90 1.29 9.34 -2.00
N ASP A 91 1.97 8.30 -2.49
CA ASP A 91 3.42 8.32 -2.65
C ASP A 91 3.81 8.79 -4.07
N ARG A 92 4.44 9.96 -4.13
CA ARG A 92 4.96 10.54 -5.38
C ARG A 92 6.47 10.72 -5.34
N ARG A 93 7.11 10.50 -4.19
CA ARG A 93 8.50 10.89 -3.96
C ARG A 93 9.41 9.68 -4.01
N GLU A 94 9.02 8.56 -3.41
CA GLU A 94 9.74 7.30 -3.44
C GLU A 94 8.83 6.22 -4.04
N ARG A 95 8.64 6.29 -5.36
CA ARG A 95 7.72 5.38 -6.04
C ARG A 95 8.05 3.93 -5.76
N GLU A 96 7.11 3.26 -5.12
CA GLU A 96 7.17 1.84 -4.87
C GLU A 96 7.37 1.02 -6.16
N PRO A 97 8.12 -0.10 -6.10
CA PRO A 97 8.31 -0.99 -7.22
C PRO A 97 6.97 -1.50 -7.75
N ARG A 98 6.68 -1.23 -9.02
CA ARG A 98 5.41 -1.64 -9.67
C ARG A 98 5.11 -3.13 -9.50
N ARG A 99 6.15 -3.96 -9.46
CA ARG A 99 6.03 -5.42 -9.28
C ARG A 99 5.48 -5.75 -7.89
N LEU A 100 5.92 -5.07 -6.84
CA LEU A 100 5.39 -5.23 -5.49
C LEU A 100 3.95 -4.71 -5.40
N LEU A 101 3.64 -3.58 -6.02
CA LEU A 101 2.27 -3.07 -6.07
C LEU A 101 1.31 -4.04 -6.77
N VAL A 102 1.70 -4.60 -7.92
CA VAL A 102 0.89 -5.61 -8.63
C VAL A 102 0.75 -6.87 -7.79
N ALA A 103 1.83 -7.37 -7.19
CA ALA A 103 1.78 -8.55 -6.33
C ALA A 103 0.88 -8.34 -5.10
N THR A 104 0.93 -7.14 -4.51
CA THR A 104 0.09 -6.75 -3.36
C THR A 104 -1.38 -6.67 -3.75
N PHE A 105 -1.68 -6.11 -4.93
CA PHE A 105 -3.04 -6.07 -5.47
C PHE A 105 -3.58 -7.48 -5.72
N LEU A 106 -2.79 -8.33 -6.38
CA LEU A 106 -3.16 -9.72 -6.68
C LEU A 106 -3.30 -10.56 -5.41
N TRP A 107 -2.48 -10.31 -4.38
CA TRP A 107 -2.67 -10.93 -3.07
C TRP A 107 -4.05 -10.61 -2.51
N GLY A 108 -4.45 -9.32 -2.52
CA GLY A 108 -5.77 -8.91 -2.05
C GLY A 108 -6.90 -9.54 -2.87
N ALA A 109 -6.80 -9.43 -4.19
CA ALA A 109 -7.85 -9.87 -5.12
C ALA A 109 -8.04 -11.39 -5.18
N CYS A 110 -6.97 -12.17 -4.96
CA CYS A 110 -6.98 -13.61 -5.11
C CYS A 110 -6.82 -14.33 -3.77
N VAL A 111 -5.67 -14.15 -3.12
CA VAL A 111 -5.30 -14.94 -1.94
C VAL A 111 -6.13 -14.55 -0.73
N ALA A 112 -6.20 -13.26 -0.41
CA ALA A 112 -6.89 -12.78 0.78
C ALA A 112 -8.40 -13.04 0.71
N LEU A 113 -9.02 -12.79 -0.45
CA LEU A 113 -10.44 -13.13 -0.63
C LEU A 113 -10.68 -14.63 -0.52
N SER A 114 -9.91 -15.47 -1.23
CA SER A 114 -10.10 -16.92 -1.20
C SER A 114 -9.94 -17.48 0.21
N LEU A 115 -8.96 -16.96 0.97
CA LEU A 115 -8.74 -17.34 2.35
C LEU A 115 -9.89 -16.90 3.26
N GLY A 116 -10.40 -15.68 3.08
CA GLY A 116 -11.60 -15.17 3.78
C GLY A 116 -12.81 -16.05 3.56
N VAL A 117 -13.23 -16.17 2.29
CA VAL A 117 -14.33 -17.04 1.86
C VAL A 117 -14.20 -18.44 2.45
N THR A 118 -13.01 -19.02 2.39
CA THR A 118 -12.83 -20.39 2.87
C THR A 118 -12.95 -20.49 4.38
N LEU A 119 -12.17 -19.70 5.13
CA LEU A 119 -12.13 -19.80 6.58
C LEU A 119 -13.48 -19.44 7.22
N GLU A 120 -14.17 -18.45 6.67
CA GLU A 120 -15.53 -18.10 7.11
C GLU A 120 -16.51 -19.25 6.87
N SER A 121 -16.42 -19.91 5.71
CA SER A 121 -17.29 -21.04 5.38
C SER A 121 -17.06 -22.23 6.29
N LEU A 122 -15.80 -22.57 6.57
CA LEU A 122 -15.43 -23.64 7.50
C LEU A 122 -15.84 -23.31 8.94
N GLY A 123 -15.78 -22.04 9.34
CA GLY A 123 -16.17 -21.58 10.66
C GLY A 123 -17.68 -21.54 10.89
N SER A 124 -18.47 -21.30 9.84
CA SER A 124 -19.92 -21.04 9.96
C SER A 124 -20.71 -22.16 10.66
N GLY A 125 -20.40 -23.43 10.38
CA GLY A 125 -21.08 -24.56 11.03
C GLY A 125 -20.73 -24.72 12.53
N ILE A 126 -19.51 -24.36 12.91
CA ILE A 126 -19.07 -24.35 14.31
C ILE A 126 -19.73 -23.19 15.05
N VAL A 127 -19.81 -22.01 14.43
CA VAL A 127 -20.43 -20.83 15.03
C VAL A 127 -21.93 -21.04 15.22
N GLU A 128 -22.62 -21.57 14.20
CA GLU A 128 -24.05 -21.84 14.28
C GLU A 128 -24.37 -22.82 15.42
N SER A 129 -23.57 -23.88 15.56
CA SER A 129 -23.76 -24.88 16.63
C SER A 129 -23.39 -24.37 18.02
N ALA A 130 -22.43 -23.43 18.14
CA ALA A 130 -21.95 -22.94 19.43
C ALA A 130 -22.72 -21.71 19.96
N LEU A 131 -23.05 -20.75 19.10
CA LEU A 131 -23.70 -19.48 19.49
C LEU A 131 -25.18 -19.46 19.15
N GLY A 132 -25.56 -19.94 17.95
CA GLY A 132 -26.93 -19.91 17.43
C GLY A 132 -27.58 -18.53 17.37
N GLY A 133 -28.75 -18.47 16.71
CA GLY A 133 -29.64 -17.30 16.74
C GLY A 133 -28.97 -15.97 16.38
N HIS A 134 -29.30 -14.90 17.11
CA HIS A 134 -28.83 -13.54 16.80
C HIS A 134 -27.32 -13.36 17.08
N ALA A 135 -26.78 -14.03 18.10
CA ALA A 135 -25.36 -13.93 18.43
C ALA A 135 -24.48 -14.60 17.37
N GLY A 136 -24.89 -15.76 16.86
CA GLY A 136 -24.24 -16.41 15.72
C GLY A 136 -24.26 -15.53 14.47
N ALA A 137 -25.40 -14.89 14.18
CA ALA A 137 -25.52 -13.99 13.04
C ALA A 137 -24.61 -12.75 13.12
N ILE A 138 -24.46 -12.14 14.31
CA ILE A 138 -23.50 -11.02 14.51
C ILE A 138 -22.07 -11.51 14.33
N PHE A 139 -21.74 -12.67 14.90
CA PHE A 139 -20.38 -13.20 14.78
C PHE A 139 -20.04 -13.49 13.31
N ASP A 140 -20.91 -14.20 12.59
CA ASP A 140 -20.67 -14.62 11.21
C ASP A 140 -20.68 -13.48 10.19
N ASN A 141 -21.53 -12.47 10.38
CA ASN A 141 -21.68 -11.39 9.39
C ASN A 141 -20.87 -10.14 9.72
N SER A 142 -20.25 -10.05 10.90
CA SER A 142 -19.52 -8.84 11.30
C SER A 142 -18.16 -9.15 11.93
N ILE A 143 -18.12 -9.95 13.01
CA ILE A 143 -16.86 -10.17 13.73
C ILE A 143 -15.90 -11.05 12.92
N SER A 144 -16.41 -12.16 12.38
CA SER A 144 -15.63 -13.15 11.64
C SER A 144 -15.01 -12.57 10.36
N PRO A 145 -15.75 -11.90 9.45
CA PRO A 145 -15.15 -11.27 8.27
C PRO A 145 -14.10 -10.23 8.65
N GLY A 146 -14.40 -9.37 9.63
CA GLY A 146 -13.44 -8.35 10.10
C GLY A 146 -12.12 -8.95 10.60
N VAL A 147 -12.17 -10.07 11.33
CA VAL A 147 -10.97 -10.76 11.83
C VAL A 147 -10.23 -11.49 10.71
N VAL A 148 -10.94 -12.34 9.96
CA VAL A 148 -10.35 -13.24 8.97
C VAL A 148 -9.79 -12.44 7.80
N GLU A 149 -10.56 -11.53 7.24
CA GLU A 149 -10.15 -10.80 6.06
C GLU A 149 -9.02 -9.81 6.35
N GLU A 150 -9.05 -9.08 7.48
CA GLU A 150 -7.97 -8.15 7.82
C GLU A 150 -6.67 -8.90 8.15
N CYS A 151 -6.73 -10.08 8.78
CA CYS A 151 -5.58 -10.98 8.90
C CYS A 151 -5.01 -11.39 7.55
N ALA A 152 -5.88 -11.82 6.63
CA ALA A 152 -5.48 -12.27 5.30
C ALA A 152 -4.84 -11.14 4.47
N LYS A 153 -5.35 -9.92 4.56
CA LYS A 153 -4.77 -8.72 3.94
C LYS A 153 -3.46 -8.30 4.64
N ALA A 154 -3.39 -8.38 5.98
CA ALA A 154 -2.21 -8.02 6.74
C ALA A 154 -1.01 -8.93 6.46
N ALA A 155 -1.25 -10.20 6.09
CA ALA A 155 -0.19 -11.16 5.80
C ALA A 155 0.80 -10.64 4.74
N VAL A 156 0.33 -10.09 3.62
CA VAL A 156 1.23 -9.52 2.60
C VAL A 156 1.98 -8.29 3.12
N LEU A 157 1.37 -7.45 3.95
CA LEU A 157 2.04 -6.29 4.54
C LEU A 157 3.17 -6.72 5.48
N VAL A 158 2.95 -7.74 6.30
CA VAL A 158 3.96 -8.31 7.20
C VAL A 158 5.09 -8.96 6.40
N ILE A 159 4.76 -9.69 5.33
CA ILE A 159 5.76 -10.25 4.41
C ILE A 159 6.61 -9.12 3.82
N ILE A 160 5.97 -8.05 3.34
CA ILE A 160 6.68 -6.94 2.72
C ILE A 160 7.60 -6.24 3.75
N TYR A 161 7.05 -5.90 4.91
CA TYR A 161 7.78 -5.31 6.03
C TYR A 161 9.00 -6.13 6.46
N ARG A 162 8.90 -7.46 6.52
CA ARG A 162 10.02 -8.31 6.98
C ARG A 162 11.08 -8.51 5.89
N ARG A 163 10.66 -8.67 4.63
CA ARG A 163 11.53 -9.11 3.54
C ARG A 163 12.06 -7.95 2.68
N PHE A 164 11.30 -6.89 2.49
CA PHE A 164 11.63 -5.68 1.72
C PHE A 164 11.74 -4.46 2.63
N ARG A 165 12.54 -4.54 3.70
CA ARG A 165 12.79 -3.40 4.60
C ARG A 165 13.31 -2.14 3.90
N GLY A 166 13.86 -2.28 2.69
CA GLY A 166 14.24 -1.14 1.87
C GLY A 166 13.07 -0.47 1.13
N GLU A 167 11.98 -1.19 0.89
CA GLU A 167 10.76 -0.69 0.23
C GLU A 167 9.63 -0.47 1.25
N PHE A 168 9.85 -0.81 2.52
CA PHE A 168 8.89 -0.61 3.60
C PHE A 168 9.65 0.00 4.78
N ASP A 169 9.83 1.30 4.72
CA ASP A 169 10.68 2.06 5.63
C ASP A 169 9.96 3.25 6.31
N GLY A 170 8.68 3.44 5.99
CA GLY A 170 7.84 4.46 6.60
C GLY A 170 6.36 4.12 6.69
N VAL A 171 5.64 5.06 7.31
CA VAL A 171 4.18 5.02 7.45
C VAL A 171 3.47 5.21 6.12
N LEU A 172 4.03 6.01 5.21
CA LEU A 172 3.43 6.23 3.90
C LEU A 172 3.45 4.97 3.04
N ASP A 173 4.57 4.24 3.01
CA ASP A 173 4.70 2.96 2.31
C ASP A 173 3.68 1.95 2.86
N GLY A 174 3.58 1.86 4.19
CA GLY A 174 2.58 1.03 4.86
C GLY A 174 1.14 1.35 4.43
N ILE A 175 0.78 2.63 4.34
CA ILE A 175 -0.53 3.07 3.84
C ILE A 175 -0.71 2.72 2.37
N VAL A 176 0.31 2.89 1.53
CA VAL A 176 0.24 2.61 0.09
C VAL A 176 0.03 1.11 -0.16
N TYR A 177 0.87 0.25 0.43
CA TYR A 177 0.70 -1.20 0.30
C TYR A 177 -0.64 -1.67 0.86
N ALA A 178 -1.06 -1.16 2.02
CA ALA A 178 -2.36 -1.46 2.62
C ALA A 178 -3.54 -1.04 1.73
N THR A 179 -3.46 0.15 1.14
CA THR A 179 -4.45 0.64 0.18
C THR A 179 -4.53 -0.28 -1.03
N ILE A 180 -3.39 -0.73 -1.55
CA ILE A 180 -3.34 -1.56 -2.77
C ILE A 180 -3.89 -2.97 -2.52
N VAL A 181 -3.56 -3.61 -1.38
CA VAL A 181 -4.15 -4.92 -1.04
C VAL A 181 -5.65 -4.77 -0.77
N GLY A 182 -6.08 -3.70 -0.10
CA GLY A 182 -7.49 -3.40 0.15
C GLY A 182 -8.29 -3.18 -1.14
N LEU A 183 -7.73 -2.45 -2.13
CA LEU A 183 -8.36 -2.27 -3.44
C LEU A 183 -8.46 -3.58 -4.22
N GLY A 184 -7.45 -4.45 -4.15
CA GLY A 184 -7.50 -5.78 -4.74
C GLY A 184 -8.64 -6.61 -4.16
N PHE A 185 -8.70 -6.68 -2.84
CA PHE A 185 -9.75 -7.38 -2.11
C PHE A 185 -11.15 -6.86 -2.46
N ALA A 186 -11.35 -5.54 -2.36
CA ALA A 186 -12.61 -4.87 -2.65
C ALA A 186 -13.08 -5.11 -4.10
N THR A 187 -12.15 -5.22 -5.06
CA THR A 187 -12.51 -5.46 -6.46
C THR A 187 -13.24 -6.78 -6.60
N THR A 188 -12.65 -7.87 -6.09
CA THR A 188 -13.22 -9.21 -6.26
C THR A 188 -14.44 -9.42 -5.38
N GLU A 189 -14.44 -8.88 -4.16
CA GLU A 189 -15.59 -8.97 -3.26
C GLU A 189 -16.82 -8.26 -3.86
N ASN A 190 -16.64 -7.07 -4.45
CA ASN A 190 -17.73 -6.34 -5.11
C ASN A 190 -18.31 -7.09 -6.32
N ILE A 191 -17.52 -7.92 -7.02
CA ILE A 191 -18.06 -8.82 -8.08
C ILE A 191 -19.11 -9.74 -7.48
N GLY A 192 -18.83 -10.34 -6.30
CA GLY A 192 -19.77 -11.21 -5.60
C GLY A 192 -21.05 -10.48 -5.18
N TYR A 193 -20.94 -9.27 -4.64
CA TYR A 193 -22.12 -8.48 -4.24
C TYR A 193 -22.99 -8.09 -5.43
N TYR A 194 -22.42 -7.52 -6.49
CA TYR A 194 -23.20 -7.09 -7.66
C TYR A 194 -23.75 -8.30 -8.43
N GLY A 195 -22.93 -9.33 -8.59
CA GLY A 195 -23.26 -10.54 -9.31
C GLY A 195 -24.40 -11.33 -8.72
N THR A 196 -24.45 -11.41 -7.39
CA THR A 196 -25.54 -12.12 -6.70
C THR A 196 -26.89 -11.46 -6.93
N ALA A 197 -26.95 -10.14 -6.82
CA ALA A 197 -28.18 -9.41 -7.10
C ALA A 197 -28.59 -9.55 -8.57
N LEU A 198 -27.63 -9.46 -9.50
CA LEU A 198 -27.89 -9.63 -10.93
C LEU A 198 -28.34 -11.06 -11.30
N SER A 199 -27.75 -12.10 -10.71
CA SER A 199 -28.09 -13.50 -11.02
C SER A 199 -29.50 -13.87 -10.54
N GLN A 200 -30.03 -13.17 -9.53
CA GLN A 200 -31.40 -13.29 -9.04
C GLN A 200 -32.41 -12.40 -9.79
N GLY A 201 -31.94 -11.60 -10.77
CA GLY A 201 -32.79 -10.65 -11.50
C GLY A 201 -33.05 -9.33 -10.77
N HIS A 202 -32.41 -9.10 -9.62
CA HIS A 202 -32.56 -7.89 -8.80
C HIS A 202 -31.63 -6.76 -9.27
N VAL A 203 -31.91 -6.20 -10.45
CA VAL A 203 -31.08 -5.15 -11.06
C VAL A 203 -31.01 -3.87 -10.21
N SER A 204 -32.12 -3.50 -9.55
CA SER A 204 -32.16 -2.37 -8.61
C SER A 204 -31.15 -2.53 -7.48
N ASP A 205 -31.09 -3.73 -6.90
CA ASP A 205 -30.28 -4.02 -5.72
C ASP A 205 -28.79 -4.05 -6.09
N ALA A 206 -28.47 -4.55 -7.29
CA ALA A 206 -27.13 -4.47 -7.85
C ALA A 206 -26.68 -3.02 -8.05
N ALA A 207 -27.58 -2.14 -8.52
CA ALA A 207 -27.28 -0.72 -8.70
C ALA A 207 -27.11 0.01 -7.36
N VAL A 208 -27.95 -0.28 -6.36
CA VAL A 208 -27.82 0.25 -4.99
C VAL A 208 -26.50 -0.20 -4.37
N ALA A 209 -26.18 -1.50 -4.45
CA ALA A 209 -24.91 -2.03 -3.96
C ALA A 209 -23.71 -1.38 -4.66
N PHE A 210 -23.77 -1.18 -5.97
CA PHE A 210 -22.72 -0.48 -6.72
C PHE A 210 -22.55 0.97 -6.28
N PHE A 211 -23.64 1.69 -6.06
CA PHE A 211 -23.55 3.07 -5.58
C PHE A 211 -23.00 3.13 -4.16
N ALA A 212 -23.56 2.34 -3.24
CA ALA A 212 -23.13 2.31 -1.84
C ALA A 212 -21.66 1.88 -1.71
N ARG A 213 -21.29 0.72 -2.28
CA ARG A 213 -19.96 0.11 -2.11
C ARG A 213 -18.92 0.69 -3.08
N GLY A 214 -19.32 0.87 -4.33
CA GLY A 214 -18.42 1.29 -5.40
C GLY A 214 -18.18 2.79 -5.48
N ILE A 215 -19.08 3.63 -4.94
CA ILE A 215 -19.00 5.10 -5.01
C ILE A 215 -18.94 5.74 -3.62
N CYS A 216 -19.85 5.37 -2.71
CA CYS A 216 -19.92 6.01 -1.39
C CYS A 216 -18.85 5.48 -0.41
N THR A 217 -18.57 4.17 -0.40
CA THR A 217 -17.61 3.55 0.52
C THR A 217 -16.42 2.82 -0.13
N PRO A 218 -15.93 3.20 -1.32
CA PRO A 218 -14.86 2.48 -2.04
C PRO A 218 -13.52 2.50 -1.28
N PHE A 219 -13.39 3.40 -0.33
CA PHE A 219 -12.21 3.60 0.49
C PHE A 219 -12.19 2.71 1.74
N MET A 220 -13.23 1.92 2.03
CA MET A 220 -13.34 1.21 3.30
C MET A 220 -12.23 0.17 3.49
N HIS A 221 -12.08 -0.83 2.62
CA HIS A 221 -10.95 -1.76 2.75
C HIS A 221 -9.59 -1.05 2.73
N PRO A 222 -9.31 -0.09 1.82
CA PRO A 222 -8.09 0.72 1.89
C PRO A 222 -7.86 1.42 3.24
N LEU A 223 -8.90 2.03 3.81
CA LEU A 223 -8.83 2.81 5.04
C LEU A 223 -8.54 1.91 6.24
N LEU A 224 -9.28 0.81 6.37
CA LEU A 224 -9.20 -0.10 7.50
C LEU A 224 -7.85 -0.82 7.50
N THR A 225 -7.48 -1.44 6.38
CA THR A 225 -6.19 -2.12 6.26
C THR A 225 -5.01 -1.14 6.41
N SER A 226 -5.19 0.14 6.07
CA SER A 226 -4.17 1.17 6.31
C SER A 226 -3.85 1.38 7.78
N LEU A 227 -4.71 1.03 8.73
CA LEU A 227 -4.40 1.06 10.16
C LEU A 227 -3.29 0.04 10.50
N THR A 228 -3.38 -1.17 9.95
CA THR A 228 -2.29 -2.16 10.00
C THR A 228 -1.02 -1.62 9.34
N GLY A 229 -1.16 -1.01 8.17
CA GLY A 229 -0.05 -0.37 7.45
C GLY A 229 0.66 0.72 8.27
N VAL A 230 -0.10 1.58 8.95
CA VAL A 230 0.43 2.60 9.86
C VAL A 230 1.18 1.95 11.03
N GLY A 231 0.62 0.92 11.64
CA GLY A 231 1.27 0.19 12.73
C GLY A 231 2.62 -0.41 12.32
N LEU A 232 2.68 -1.03 11.15
CA LEU A 232 3.93 -1.54 10.56
C LEU A 232 4.92 -0.43 10.21
N GLY A 233 4.46 0.71 9.69
CA GLY A 233 5.32 1.85 9.37
C GLY A 233 5.87 2.58 10.60
N ILE A 234 5.14 2.56 11.72
CA ILE A 234 5.67 3.00 13.02
C ILE A 234 6.73 2.00 13.51
N ALA A 235 6.49 0.71 13.32
CA ALA A 235 7.43 -0.33 13.71
C ALA A 235 8.74 -0.27 12.90
N SER A 236 8.70 0.06 11.60
CA SER A 236 9.90 0.17 10.76
C SER A 236 10.85 1.27 11.23
N ARG A 237 10.33 2.34 11.84
CA ARG A 237 11.13 3.48 12.33
C ARG A 237 11.46 3.44 13.82
N SER A 238 10.90 2.50 14.58
CA SER A 238 11.09 2.45 16.04
C SER A 238 12.31 1.63 16.45
N SER A 239 13.14 2.17 17.33
CA SER A 239 14.22 1.43 18.00
C SER A 239 13.74 0.60 19.20
N LYS A 240 12.54 0.88 19.73
CA LYS A 240 11.97 0.19 20.89
C LYS A 240 11.27 -1.10 20.47
N ARG A 241 11.69 -2.24 21.06
CA ARG A 241 11.12 -3.56 20.79
C ARG A 241 9.61 -3.63 21.10
N SER A 242 9.19 -2.98 22.19
CA SER A 242 7.77 -2.92 22.57
C SER A 242 6.92 -2.24 21.49
N THR A 243 7.33 -1.08 20.99
CA THR A 243 6.64 -0.38 19.90
C THR A 243 6.62 -1.20 18.60
N ARG A 244 7.72 -1.89 18.28
CA ARG A 244 7.80 -2.74 17.08
C ARG A 244 6.82 -3.92 17.10
N ALA A 245 6.45 -4.40 18.29
CA ALA A 245 5.46 -5.46 18.45
C ALA A 245 4.04 -4.88 18.61
N ALA A 246 3.87 -3.86 19.47
CA ALA A 246 2.56 -3.31 19.80
C ALA A 246 1.93 -2.53 18.65
N ALA A 247 2.69 -1.71 17.92
CA ALA A 247 2.09 -0.85 16.89
C ALA A 247 1.42 -1.64 15.75
N PRO A 248 2.03 -2.69 15.17
CA PRO A 248 1.36 -3.53 14.17
C PRO A 248 0.13 -4.27 14.72
N LEU A 249 0.21 -4.78 15.96
CA LEU A 249 -0.90 -5.51 16.59
C LEU A 249 -2.08 -4.59 16.89
N LEU A 250 -1.83 -3.38 17.38
CA LEU A 250 -2.87 -2.37 17.62
C LEU A 250 -3.49 -1.89 16.30
N GLY A 251 -2.68 -1.70 15.27
CA GLY A 251 -3.17 -1.35 13.92
C GLY A 251 -4.08 -2.42 13.34
N LEU A 252 -3.67 -3.69 13.45
CA LEU A 252 -4.46 -4.84 13.02
C LEU A 252 -5.76 -4.99 13.82
N PHE A 253 -5.67 -4.92 15.14
CA PHE A 253 -6.85 -4.99 16.01
C PHE A 253 -7.86 -3.87 15.70
N ALA A 254 -7.38 -2.64 15.51
CA ALA A 254 -8.23 -1.52 15.11
C ALA A 254 -8.88 -1.76 13.75
N ALA A 255 -8.14 -2.30 12.76
CA ALA A 255 -8.69 -2.67 11.46
C ALA A 255 -9.81 -3.71 11.61
N MET A 256 -9.60 -4.77 12.39
CA MET A 256 -10.59 -5.83 12.62
C MET A 256 -11.87 -5.30 13.26
N VAL A 257 -11.75 -4.51 14.34
CA VAL A 257 -12.90 -3.95 15.06
C VAL A 257 -13.70 -3.00 14.18
N LEU A 258 -13.01 -2.11 13.45
CA LEU A 258 -13.67 -1.17 12.57
C LEU A 258 -14.26 -1.83 11.31
N HIS A 259 -13.67 -2.93 10.84
CA HIS A 259 -14.26 -3.74 9.78
C HIS A 259 -15.54 -4.40 10.27
N GLY A 260 -15.49 -5.09 11.42
CA GLY A 260 -16.69 -5.68 12.00
C GLY A 260 -17.78 -4.64 12.25
N LEU A 261 -17.43 -3.44 12.71
CA LEU A 261 -18.40 -2.33 12.83
C LEU A 261 -18.98 -1.90 11.47
N PHE A 262 -18.16 -1.88 10.41
CA PHE A 262 -18.62 -1.56 9.06
C PHE A 262 -19.56 -2.62 8.50
N ASP A 263 -19.38 -3.89 8.85
CA ASP A 263 -20.31 -4.93 8.41
C ASP A 263 -21.58 -4.99 9.29
N ALA A 264 -21.44 -4.69 10.58
CA ALA A 264 -22.56 -4.63 11.53
C ALA A 264 -23.56 -3.53 11.18
N GLU A 265 -23.14 -2.46 10.51
CA GLU A 265 -24.01 -1.33 10.15
C GLU A 265 -25.23 -1.80 9.33
N GLN A 266 -25.04 -2.77 8.44
CA GLN A 266 -26.09 -3.36 7.61
C GLN A 266 -27.14 -4.13 8.42
N MET A 267 -26.78 -4.58 9.63
CA MET A 267 -27.68 -5.31 10.55
C MET A 267 -28.44 -4.39 11.49
N LEU A 268 -28.02 -3.13 11.65
CA LEU A 268 -28.59 -2.18 12.61
C LEU A 268 -29.74 -1.33 12.02
N GLY A 269 -30.04 -1.52 10.74
CA GLY A 269 -31.08 -0.79 10.00
C GLY A 269 -30.57 0.49 9.33
N GLU A 270 -31.28 0.96 8.31
CA GLU A 270 -30.81 2.00 7.37
C GLU A 270 -30.36 3.30 8.07
N VAL A 271 -31.14 3.80 9.04
CA VAL A 271 -30.83 5.04 9.76
C VAL A 271 -29.56 4.88 10.59
N ALA A 272 -29.44 3.78 11.34
CA ALA A 272 -28.26 3.52 12.16
C ALA A 272 -27.02 3.32 11.29
N GLY A 273 -27.16 2.63 10.16
CA GLY A 273 -26.10 2.44 9.18
C GLY A 273 -25.54 3.75 8.63
N ILE A 274 -26.43 4.63 8.16
CA ILE A 274 -26.07 5.98 7.72
C ILE A 274 -25.35 6.76 8.83
N VAL A 275 -25.89 6.72 10.06
CA VAL A 275 -25.27 7.41 11.20
C VAL A 275 -23.86 6.87 11.48
N ILE A 276 -23.65 5.57 11.46
CA ILE A 276 -22.32 4.95 11.65
C ILE A 276 -21.37 5.39 10.54
N VAL A 277 -21.79 5.34 9.28
CA VAL A 277 -20.96 5.78 8.13
C VAL A 277 -20.55 7.25 8.28
N PHE A 278 -21.49 8.15 8.56
CA PHE A 278 -21.22 9.59 8.64
C PHE A 278 -20.51 10.02 9.91
N LEU A 279 -20.77 9.40 11.07
CA LEU A 279 -20.17 9.81 12.34
C LEU A 279 -18.88 9.07 12.67
N VAL A 280 -18.65 7.88 12.12
CA VAL A 280 -17.46 7.08 12.38
C VAL A 280 -16.53 7.06 11.16
N PHE A 281 -17.01 6.55 10.03
CA PHE A 281 -16.14 6.25 8.90
C PHE A 281 -15.73 7.48 8.08
N VAL A 282 -16.63 8.45 7.89
CA VAL A 282 -16.27 9.71 7.23
C VAL A 282 -15.21 10.49 8.02
N PRO A 283 -15.34 10.71 9.35
CA PRO A 283 -14.30 11.33 10.15
C PRO A 283 -13.00 10.53 10.16
N LEU A 284 -13.07 9.19 10.23
CA LEU A 284 -11.88 8.34 10.16
C LEU A 284 -11.15 8.49 8.81
N PHE A 285 -11.90 8.52 7.70
CA PHE A 285 -11.36 8.73 6.36
C PHE A 285 -10.71 10.11 6.23
N VAL A 286 -11.40 11.16 6.65
CA VAL A 286 -10.86 12.54 6.66
C VAL A 286 -9.63 12.62 7.55
N GLY A 287 -9.66 11.99 8.73
CA GLY A 287 -8.54 11.88 9.65
C GLY A 287 -7.31 11.23 8.99
N MET A 288 -7.51 10.11 8.29
CA MET A 288 -6.47 9.44 7.52
C MET A 288 -5.90 10.34 6.41
N LEU A 289 -6.75 11.07 5.67
CA LEU A 289 -6.29 12.01 4.64
C LEU A 289 -5.47 13.17 5.24
N VAL A 290 -5.88 13.69 6.39
CA VAL A 290 -5.14 14.72 7.12
C VAL A 290 -3.82 14.18 7.64
N PHE A 291 -3.81 12.95 8.17
CA PHE A 291 -2.62 12.26 8.64
C PHE A 291 -1.62 12.06 7.50
N ILE A 292 -2.03 11.48 6.37
CA ILE A 292 -1.23 11.35 5.14
C ILE A 292 -0.65 12.71 4.73
N ARG A 293 -1.48 13.77 4.70
CA ARG A 293 -1.01 15.12 4.35
C ARG A 293 0.06 15.64 5.29
N ARG A 294 -0.05 15.38 6.59
CA ARG A 294 0.95 15.77 7.60
C ARG A 294 2.24 14.98 7.44
N THR A 295 2.17 13.66 7.25
CA THR A 295 3.34 12.80 7.01
C THR A 295 4.08 13.22 5.75
N VAL A 296 3.35 13.45 4.65
CA VAL A 296 3.94 13.98 3.39
C VAL A 296 4.56 15.37 3.58
N LYS A 297 4.02 16.21 4.48
CA LYS A 297 4.61 17.52 4.77
C LYS A 297 5.89 17.38 5.60
N ALA A 298 5.94 16.44 6.53
CA ALA A 298 7.13 16.15 7.32
C ALA A 298 8.28 15.66 6.43
N GLU A 299 8.03 14.71 5.53
CA GLU A 299 9.04 14.23 4.56
C GLU A 299 9.62 15.34 3.69
N ARG A 300 8.80 16.32 3.27
CA ARG A 300 9.32 17.46 2.51
C ARG A 300 10.34 18.28 3.29
N ARG A 301 10.12 18.44 4.60
CA ARG A 301 11.07 19.14 5.46
C ARG A 301 12.36 18.34 5.60
N THR A 302 12.26 17.02 5.73
CA THR A 302 13.40 16.10 5.72
C THR A 302 14.20 16.23 4.42
N ILE A 303 13.53 16.17 3.26
CA ILE A 303 14.19 16.32 1.95
C ILE A 303 14.91 17.66 1.85
N ALA A 304 14.24 18.76 2.23
CA ALA A 304 14.85 20.10 2.19
C ALA A 304 16.08 20.20 3.11
N ARG A 305 16.01 19.60 4.31
CA ARG A 305 17.10 19.59 5.28
C ARG A 305 18.33 18.81 4.80
N TYR A 306 18.13 17.60 4.26
CA TYR A 306 19.25 16.72 3.89
C TYR A 306 19.83 16.95 2.49
N LEU A 307 19.17 17.79 1.67
CA LEU A 307 19.73 18.28 0.40
C LEU A 307 20.41 19.65 0.53
N ALA A 308 20.30 20.34 1.68
CA ALA A 308 20.92 21.65 1.88
C ALA A 308 22.44 21.61 1.67
N ALA A 309 23.12 20.57 2.17
CA ALA A 309 24.56 20.37 1.97
C ALA A 309 24.96 20.17 0.50
N ASP A 310 24.08 19.59 -0.34
CA ASP A 310 24.36 19.45 -1.77
C ASP A 310 24.19 20.77 -2.53
N VAL A 311 23.38 21.70 -2.01
CA VAL A 311 23.27 23.06 -2.55
C VAL A 311 24.53 23.85 -2.23
N GLU A 312 25.02 23.76 -0.99
CA GLU A 312 26.27 24.41 -0.57
C GLU A 312 27.47 23.87 -1.34
N ALA A 313 27.53 22.56 -1.59
CA ALA A 313 28.56 21.92 -2.38
C ALA A 313 28.41 22.15 -3.91
N GLY A 314 27.42 22.92 -4.35
CA GLY A 314 27.16 23.22 -5.77
C GLY A 314 26.66 22.03 -6.61
N ARG A 315 26.37 20.89 -5.99
CA ARG A 315 25.84 19.68 -6.66
C ARG A 315 24.38 19.85 -7.08
N LEU A 316 23.61 20.60 -6.29
CA LEU A 316 22.20 20.93 -6.55
C LEU A 316 22.00 22.45 -6.53
N THR A 317 20.97 22.93 -7.24
CA THR A 317 20.53 24.33 -7.09
C THR A 317 19.42 24.44 -6.05
N ALA A 318 19.24 25.63 -5.47
CA ALA A 318 18.09 25.93 -4.62
C ALA A 318 16.75 25.62 -5.33
N VAL A 319 16.69 25.88 -6.64
CA VAL A 319 15.51 25.57 -7.47
C VAL A 319 15.25 24.06 -7.53
N ASP A 320 16.29 23.23 -7.60
CA ASP A 320 16.16 21.77 -7.59
C ASP A 320 15.51 21.29 -6.27
N VAL A 321 15.93 21.84 -5.13
CA VAL A 321 15.37 21.50 -3.81
C VAL A 321 13.90 21.94 -3.68
N ASP A 322 13.55 23.14 -4.13
CA ASP A 322 12.15 23.62 -4.13
C ASP A 322 11.24 22.76 -5.03
N VAL A 323 11.76 22.36 -6.19
CA VAL A 323 11.07 21.49 -7.13
C VAL A 323 10.85 20.09 -6.54
N LEU A 324 11.82 19.55 -5.80
CA LEU A 324 11.73 18.29 -5.08
C LEU A 324 10.74 18.34 -3.90
N ALA A 325 10.79 19.42 -3.11
CA ALA A 325 9.90 19.63 -1.98
C ALA A 325 8.43 19.85 -2.43
N CYS A 326 8.20 20.51 -3.57
CA CYS A 326 6.86 20.87 -4.04
C CYS A 326 6.38 20.08 -5.27
N GLY A 327 5.40 19.19 -5.08
CA GLY A 327 4.82 18.40 -6.18
C GLY A 327 4.09 19.20 -7.27
N ARG A 328 3.73 20.47 -7.03
CA ARG A 328 3.23 21.38 -8.09
C ARG A 328 4.41 21.92 -8.92
N ALA A 329 5.49 22.34 -8.27
CA ALA A 329 6.73 22.77 -8.92
C ALA A 329 7.34 21.63 -9.76
N ARG A 330 7.46 20.41 -9.21
CA ARG A 330 7.87 19.21 -9.97
C ARG A 330 7.06 18.99 -11.24
N ARG A 331 5.72 19.15 -11.18
CA ARG A 331 4.86 19.01 -12.36
C ARG A 331 5.13 20.09 -13.41
N ARG A 332 5.35 21.34 -13.00
CA ARG A 332 5.69 22.44 -13.91
C ARG A 332 7.06 22.20 -14.56
N ALA A 333 8.06 21.79 -13.77
CA ALA A 333 9.39 21.46 -14.24
C ALA A 333 9.37 20.33 -15.28
N LEU A 334 8.67 19.23 -15.00
CA LEU A 334 8.52 18.12 -15.95
C LEU A 334 7.77 18.51 -17.23
N LYS A 335 6.77 19.41 -17.15
CA LYS A 335 6.09 19.94 -18.34
C LYS A 335 6.99 20.88 -19.15
N ALA A 336 7.82 21.68 -18.49
CA ALA A 336 8.80 22.55 -19.14
C ALA A 336 9.88 21.72 -19.85
N ALA A 337 10.46 20.73 -19.15
CA ALA A 337 11.44 19.81 -19.73
C ALA A 337 10.88 19.06 -20.96
N LYS A 338 9.60 18.65 -20.91
CA LYS A 338 8.93 18.05 -22.08
C LYS A 338 8.82 19.00 -23.27
N ARG A 339 8.59 20.30 -23.02
CA ARG A 339 8.45 21.31 -24.08
C ARG A 339 9.78 21.63 -24.74
N VAL A 340 10.86 21.70 -23.96
CA VAL A 340 12.20 22.07 -24.47
C VAL A 340 12.93 20.86 -25.07
N GLY A 341 13.00 19.74 -24.34
CA GLY A 341 13.81 18.57 -24.73
C GLY A 341 13.00 17.28 -24.95
N GLY A 342 11.69 17.41 -25.20
CA GLY A 342 10.82 16.30 -25.56
C GLY A 342 10.61 15.25 -24.45
N LYS A 343 10.16 14.05 -24.85
CA LYS A 343 9.85 12.96 -23.90
C LYS A 343 11.10 12.48 -23.14
N GLN A 344 12.28 12.54 -23.78
CA GLN A 344 13.55 12.09 -23.20
C GLN A 344 13.99 12.99 -22.05
N ALA A 345 14.01 14.32 -22.24
CA ALA A 345 14.35 15.26 -21.16
C ALA A 345 13.37 15.16 -19.98
N ARG A 346 12.06 14.97 -20.24
CA ARG A 346 11.08 14.72 -19.17
C ARG A 346 11.41 13.45 -18.37
N ARG A 347 11.83 12.37 -19.03
CA ARG A 347 12.18 11.10 -18.37
C ARG A 347 13.46 11.25 -17.56
N ALA A 348 14.50 11.87 -18.12
CA ALA A 348 15.75 12.16 -17.43
C ALA A 348 15.52 13.01 -16.17
N LEU A 349 14.78 14.12 -16.29
CA LEU A 349 14.46 14.99 -15.14
C LEU A 349 13.56 14.28 -14.11
N ALA A 350 12.65 13.40 -14.54
CA ALA A 350 11.84 12.62 -13.61
C ALA A 350 12.67 11.62 -12.81
N ALA A 351 13.64 10.96 -13.46
CA ALA A 351 14.57 10.03 -12.84
C ALA A 351 15.51 10.75 -11.87
N PHE A 352 16.08 11.89 -12.28
CA PHE A 352 16.92 12.72 -11.42
C PHE A 352 16.19 13.14 -10.16
N HIS A 353 14.96 13.68 -10.31
CA HIS A 353 14.17 14.07 -9.15
C HIS A 353 13.79 12.90 -8.23
N GLN A 354 13.67 11.69 -8.77
CA GLN A 354 13.39 10.50 -7.97
C GLN A 354 14.64 10.11 -7.17
N ALA A 355 15.79 9.98 -7.83
CA ALA A 355 17.05 9.62 -7.19
C ALA A 355 17.48 10.63 -6.10
N ALA A 356 17.32 11.93 -6.36
CA ALA A 356 17.64 12.97 -5.38
C ALA A 356 16.69 12.96 -4.17
N GLY A 357 15.40 12.64 -4.38
CA GLY A 357 14.45 12.48 -3.29
C GLY A 357 14.76 11.27 -2.42
N GLU A 358 15.06 10.13 -3.04
CA GLU A 358 15.45 8.89 -2.36
C GLU A 358 16.75 9.07 -1.55
N LEU A 359 17.76 9.72 -2.14
CA LEU A 359 19.01 10.04 -1.44
C LEU A 359 18.77 10.87 -0.18
N ALA A 360 17.93 11.92 -0.27
CA ALA A 360 17.64 12.79 0.86
C ALA A 360 16.94 12.05 2.01
N LEU A 361 16.01 11.15 1.68
CA LEU A 361 15.28 10.35 2.66
C LEU A 361 16.16 9.25 3.25
N LEU A 362 17.04 8.62 2.47
CA LEU A 362 18.08 7.71 2.96
C LEU A 362 19.03 8.39 3.95
N ARG A 363 19.52 9.59 3.64
CA ARG A 363 20.35 10.38 4.56
C ARG A 363 19.62 10.74 5.85
N GLY A 364 18.34 11.10 5.76
CA GLY A 364 17.52 11.34 6.94
C GLY A 364 17.35 10.11 7.82
N ARG A 365 17.18 8.94 7.20
CA ARG A 365 17.14 7.66 7.92
C ARG A 365 18.47 7.33 8.59
N LEU A 366 19.60 7.51 7.91
CA LEU A 366 20.93 7.30 8.49
C LEU A 366 21.18 8.21 9.70
N ALA A 367 20.71 9.45 9.65
CA ALA A 367 20.83 10.40 10.76
C ALA A 367 19.91 10.07 11.95
N GLU A 368 18.72 9.49 11.70
CA GLU A 368 17.79 9.03 12.75
C GLU A 368 18.17 7.65 13.31
N ALA A 369 18.86 6.83 12.54
CA ALA A 369 19.28 5.49 12.93
C ALA A 369 20.35 5.54 14.03
N ARG A 370 19.93 5.30 15.28
CA ARG A 370 20.83 5.07 16.43
C ARG A 370 21.44 3.65 16.47
N ARG A 371 21.25 2.81 15.44
CA ARG A 371 21.85 1.47 15.36
C ARG A 371 22.61 1.29 14.05
N ALA A 372 23.71 0.56 14.18
CA ALA A 372 24.63 0.14 13.13
C ALA A 372 23.92 -0.25 11.84
N CYS A 373 24.51 0.19 10.73
CA CYS A 373 24.11 -0.07 9.36
C CYS A 373 23.45 -1.45 9.15
N ASP A 374 22.24 -1.44 8.63
CA ASP A 374 21.92 -2.42 7.60
C ASP A 374 22.90 -2.11 6.45
N ALA A 375 23.86 -2.98 6.17
CA ALA A 375 24.82 -2.82 5.06
C ALA A 375 24.12 -2.46 3.72
N GLY A 376 22.86 -2.89 3.56
CA GLY A 376 22.02 -2.53 2.43
C GLY A 376 21.57 -1.06 2.35
N ILE A 377 21.51 -0.31 3.47
CA ILE A 377 21.22 1.14 3.44
C ILE A 377 22.44 1.91 2.95
N ALA A 378 23.65 1.55 3.40
CA ALA A 378 24.90 2.15 2.93
C ALA A 378 25.11 1.88 1.43
N GLU A 379 24.96 0.63 0.99
CA GLU A 379 25.06 0.27 -0.44
C GLU A 379 24.02 1.01 -1.30
N ARG A 380 22.78 1.15 -0.80
CA ARG A 380 21.73 1.93 -1.49
C ARG A 380 22.04 3.42 -1.52
N HIS A 381 22.61 3.96 -0.46
CA HIS A 381 23.05 5.35 -0.40
C HIS A 381 24.10 5.61 -1.47
N GLU A 382 25.17 4.81 -1.52
CA GLU A 382 26.22 4.92 -2.55
C GLU A 382 25.66 4.79 -3.98
N ARG A 383 24.79 3.81 -4.20
CA ARG A 383 24.12 3.60 -5.49
C ARG A 383 23.25 4.80 -5.89
N CYS A 384 22.53 5.40 -4.93
CA CYS A 384 21.72 6.59 -5.17
C CYS A 384 22.58 7.82 -5.45
N GLU A 385 23.68 8.01 -4.71
CA GLU A 385 24.63 9.10 -4.95
C GLU A 385 25.24 9.01 -6.35
N ALA A 386 25.74 7.83 -6.72
CA ALA A 386 26.28 7.59 -8.07
C ALA A 386 25.23 7.89 -9.15
N ARG A 387 23.97 7.47 -8.92
CA ARG A 387 22.87 7.69 -9.86
C ARG A 387 22.48 9.17 -9.98
N VAL A 388 22.48 9.92 -8.87
CA VAL A 388 22.24 11.37 -8.90
C VAL A 388 23.34 12.08 -9.69
N SER A 389 24.60 11.72 -9.48
CA SER A 389 25.74 12.29 -10.21
C SER A 389 25.67 12.01 -11.72
N GLU A 390 25.41 10.75 -12.10
CA GLU A 390 25.25 10.33 -13.50
C GLU A 390 24.11 11.09 -14.20
N LEU A 391 22.93 11.14 -13.57
CA LEU A 391 21.76 11.81 -14.13
C LEU A 391 21.94 13.32 -14.21
N ARG A 392 22.71 13.93 -13.30
CA ARG A 392 23.06 15.35 -13.37
C ARG A 392 23.98 15.62 -14.56
N GLY A 393 24.98 14.77 -14.81
CA GLY A 393 25.82 14.85 -16.01
C GLY A 393 25.00 14.76 -17.30
N GLN A 394 24.05 13.83 -17.37
CA GLN A 394 23.13 13.69 -18.51
C GLN A 394 22.24 14.91 -18.72
N LEU A 395 21.76 15.56 -17.63
CA LEU A 395 20.97 16.78 -17.74
C LEU A 395 21.80 17.98 -18.19
N GLY A 396 23.07 18.06 -17.74
CA GLY A 396 24.03 19.08 -18.17
C GLY A 396 24.36 18.97 -19.66
N SER A 397 24.60 17.76 -20.15
CA SER A 397 24.85 17.50 -21.58
C SER A 397 23.61 17.67 -22.46
N MET A 398 22.40 17.51 -21.88
CA MET A 398 21.14 17.75 -22.58
C MET A 398 20.79 19.23 -22.78
N ALA A 399 21.58 20.19 -22.26
CA ALA A 399 21.33 21.62 -22.36
C ALA A 399 19.85 22.00 -22.14
N VAL A 400 19.22 21.47 -21.08
CA VAL A 400 17.85 21.83 -20.69
C VAL A 400 17.81 22.15 -19.20
N LEU A 401 17.82 23.45 -18.92
CA LEU A 401 17.21 24.21 -17.81
C LEU A 401 18.16 25.23 -17.15
N PRO A 402 18.32 26.41 -17.77
CA PRO A 402 18.44 27.65 -17.01
C PRO A 402 17.13 28.45 -17.07
N ALA A 403 16.77 29.08 -15.96
CA ALA A 403 15.92 30.27 -15.86
C ALA A 403 14.37 30.18 -15.96
N ALA A 404 13.74 29.10 -16.44
CA ALA A 404 12.27 29.14 -16.68
C ALA A 404 11.36 28.92 -15.43
N ILE A 405 11.90 28.69 -14.24
CA ILE A 405 11.11 28.41 -13.03
C ILE A 405 11.52 29.40 -11.94
N ARG A 406 10.71 30.45 -11.75
CA ARG A 406 10.82 31.30 -10.55
C ARG A 406 10.61 30.44 -9.30
N PRO A 407 11.51 30.48 -8.30
CA PRO A 407 11.35 29.71 -7.07
C PRO A 407 10.05 30.12 -6.35
N ALA A 408 9.41 29.16 -5.69
CA ALA A 408 8.34 29.44 -4.73
C ALA A 408 9.01 29.65 -3.36
N PRO A 409 8.48 30.52 -2.48
CA PRO A 409 9.17 30.97 -1.27
C PRO A 409 9.14 29.91 -0.16
N LEU A 410 9.83 28.78 -0.33
CA LEU A 410 10.04 27.79 0.73
C LEU A 410 11.50 27.77 1.21
N LEU A 411 12.46 28.03 0.32
CA LEU A 411 13.87 27.97 0.67
C LEU A 411 14.33 29.06 1.65
N HIS A 412 13.69 30.23 1.67
CA HIS A 412 14.01 31.29 2.64
C HIS A 412 13.68 30.92 4.09
N VAL A 413 12.89 29.86 4.34
CA VAL A 413 12.43 29.51 5.69
C VAL A 413 13.24 28.37 6.33
N VAL A 414 13.92 27.52 5.54
CA VAL A 414 14.59 26.31 6.07
C VAL A 414 16.11 26.48 6.24
N VAL A 415 16.75 27.39 5.52
CA VAL A 415 18.21 27.65 5.63
C VAL A 415 18.60 28.22 7.01
N ALA A 416 17.63 28.65 7.83
CA ALA A 416 17.88 29.16 9.18
C ALA A 416 18.11 28.08 10.25
N GLU A 417 17.74 26.82 10.02
CA GLU A 417 18.01 25.71 10.95
C GLU A 417 19.22 24.91 10.45
N ARG A 418 20.42 25.32 10.85
CA ARG A 418 21.65 24.54 10.65
C ARG A 418 21.46 23.12 11.19
N PRO A 419 21.90 22.07 10.47
CA PRO A 419 22.08 20.77 11.10
C PRO A 419 23.15 20.92 12.21
N PRO A 420 23.01 20.26 13.38
CA PRO A 420 24.16 20.02 14.21
C PRO A 420 25.19 19.28 13.35
N HIS A 421 26.45 19.70 13.44
CA HIS A 421 27.56 19.24 12.60
C HIS A 421 27.48 17.74 12.24
N ALA A 422 28.03 17.41 11.07
CA ALA A 422 28.03 16.09 10.45
C ALA A 422 29.12 15.08 10.89
N PRO A 423 29.81 15.13 12.06
CA PRO A 423 30.82 14.13 12.34
C PRO A 423 30.21 12.76 12.67
N HIS A 424 28.89 12.68 12.96
CA HIS A 424 28.26 11.41 13.30
C HIS A 424 27.94 10.54 12.08
N THR A 425 27.47 11.13 10.97
CA THR A 425 27.18 10.41 9.72
C THR A 425 28.48 9.92 9.06
N GLU A 426 29.53 10.75 9.02
CA GLU A 426 30.84 10.35 8.49
C GLU A 426 31.50 9.28 9.35
N ARG A 427 31.42 9.36 10.69
CA ARG A 427 31.92 8.29 11.58
C ARG A 427 31.17 6.97 11.41
N VAL A 428 29.84 7.01 11.27
CA VAL A 428 29.04 5.79 11.07
C VAL A 428 29.30 5.15 9.69
N LEU A 429 29.48 5.95 8.63
CA LEU A 429 29.89 5.44 7.31
C LEU A 429 31.32 4.88 7.33
N ALA A 430 32.26 5.57 7.98
CA ALA A 430 33.65 5.11 8.11
C ALA A 430 33.79 3.81 8.91
N THR A 431 32.89 3.55 9.88
CA THR A 431 32.90 2.32 10.69
C THR A 431 32.24 1.13 9.97
N VAL A 432 31.59 1.36 8.83
CA VAL A 432 30.87 0.31 8.06
C VAL A 432 31.61 -0.06 6.79
N VAL A 433 32.42 0.85 6.26
CA VAL A 433 33.29 0.62 5.09
C VAL A 433 34.65 0.01 5.49
N ALA A 434 35.06 0.12 6.76
CA ALA A 434 36.20 -0.57 7.35
C ALA A 434 35.75 -1.90 7.99
#